data_AF-A0A258AQA6-F1
#
_entry.id   AF-A0A258AQA6-F1
#
_cell.length_a   1.000
_cell.length_b   1.000
_cell.length_c   1.000
_cell.angle_alpha   90.00
_cell.angle_beta   90.00
_cell.angle_gamma   90.00
#
_symmetry.space_group_name_H-M   'P 1'
#
loop_
_entity.id
_entity.type
_entity.pdbx_description
1 polymer ?
#
loop_
_entity_poly.entity_id
_entity_poly.type
_entity_poly.pdbx_seq_one_letter_code
_entity_poly.pdbx_strand_id
1 'polypeptide(L)'
;MKRALLLRLALGLILTSILPSCGFAFRSAWKKAPVTSGVEGKWVGSWLSEASGHHGELRCVVAAPDPKTTKTTSHEFFYHATWKKILSGSYKAVHTVKNQKDGTYVFKGEHKMPDWAGGLYHYQGTIKGDNFSACYESAMDKGTYTMKRVR
;
A
#
# COMPACT_ATOMS: atom_id res chain seq x y z
N MET A 1 49.68 4.09 -2.50
CA MET A 1 48.73 3.35 -3.37
C MET A 1 47.81 2.38 -2.59
N LYS A 2 48.29 1.58 -1.62
CA LYS A 2 47.48 0.57 -0.90
C LYS A 2 46.36 1.15 0.01
N ARG A 3 46.58 2.30 0.66
CA ARG A 3 45.58 2.96 1.54
C ARG A 3 44.38 3.55 0.79
N ALA A 4 44.61 4.11 -0.41
CA ALA A 4 43.54 4.66 -1.24
C ALA A 4 42.64 3.58 -1.85
N LEU A 5 43.19 2.39 -2.15
CA LEU A 5 42.43 1.23 -2.59
C LEU A 5 41.55 0.67 -1.47
N LEU A 6 42.09 0.57 -0.25
CA LEU A 6 41.33 0.14 0.94
C LEU A 6 40.21 1.11 1.32
N LEU A 7 40.46 2.43 1.21
CA LEU A 7 39.41 3.45 1.42
C LEU A 7 38.32 3.41 0.35
N ARG A 8 38.66 3.16 -0.93
CA ARG A 8 37.68 3.00 -2.02
C ARG A 8 36.85 1.72 -1.87
N LEU A 9 37.47 0.63 -1.42
CA LEU A 9 36.76 -0.62 -1.10
C LEU A 9 35.84 -0.47 0.11
N ALA A 10 36.29 0.22 1.17
CA ALA A 10 35.47 0.50 2.35
C ALA A 10 34.27 1.42 2.01
N LEU A 11 34.47 2.44 1.17
CA LEU A 11 33.40 3.34 0.72
C LEU A 11 32.38 2.60 -0.18
N GLY A 12 32.84 1.68 -1.03
CA GLY A 12 31.97 0.82 -1.84
C GLY A 12 31.16 -0.18 -1.00
N LEU A 13 31.75 -0.72 0.08
CA LEU A 13 31.06 -1.66 0.97
C LEU A 13 29.97 -0.97 1.81
N ILE A 14 30.22 0.26 2.26
CA ILE A 14 29.25 1.08 3.02
C ILE A 14 28.05 1.49 2.15
N LEU A 15 28.23 1.68 0.84
CA LEU A 15 27.14 2.02 -0.08
C LEU A 15 26.18 0.85 -0.32
N THR A 16 26.61 -0.40 -0.07
CA THR A 16 25.78 -1.61 -0.24
C THR A 16 25.06 -2.06 1.03
N SER A 17 25.46 -1.58 2.21
CA SER A 17 24.99 -2.10 3.50
C SER A 17 23.84 -1.31 4.13
N ILE A 18 23.34 -0.25 3.49
CA ILE A 18 22.22 0.57 3.98
C ILE A 18 21.11 0.64 2.93
N LEU A 19 20.72 -0.50 2.36
CA LEU A 19 19.41 -0.62 1.74
C LEU A 19 18.44 -1.09 2.83
N PRO A 20 17.73 -0.21 3.56
CA PRO A 20 16.53 -0.64 4.26
C PRO A 20 15.64 -1.26 3.18
N SER A 21 15.50 -2.58 3.22
CA SER A 21 14.71 -3.33 2.24
C SER A 21 13.32 -2.70 2.19
N CYS A 22 13.02 -1.97 1.12
CA CYS A 22 11.74 -1.26 0.92
C CYS A 22 10.52 -2.21 0.92
N GLY A 23 10.74 -3.52 1.07
CA GLY A 23 9.72 -4.54 1.26
C GLY A 23 9.71 -5.23 2.62
N PHE A 24 10.66 -5.02 3.54
CA PHE A 24 10.73 -5.80 4.79
C PHE A 24 9.51 -5.56 5.69
N ALA A 25 9.14 -4.29 5.92
CA ALA A 25 7.98 -3.93 6.73
C ALA A 25 6.68 -4.51 6.14
N PHE A 26 6.48 -4.34 4.82
CA PHE A 26 5.32 -4.88 4.13
C PHE A 26 5.29 -6.41 4.21
N ARG A 27 6.42 -7.09 3.95
CA ARG A 27 6.54 -8.54 4.02
C ARG A 27 6.23 -9.07 5.42
N SER A 28 6.69 -8.38 6.46
CA SER A 28 6.40 -8.71 7.85
C SER A 28 4.90 -8.57 8.14
N ALA A 29 4.28 -7.45 7.74
CA ALA A 29 2.84 -7.23 7.88
C ALA A 29 2.03 -8.29 7.12
N TRP A 30 2.41 -8.58 5.87
CA TRP A 30 1.78 -9.60 5.03
C TRP A 30 1.77 -10.98 5.68
N LYS A 31 2.88 -11.38 6.29
CA LYS A 31 2.99 -12.68 6.98
C LYS A 31 2.15 -12.75 8.26
N LYS A 32 1.99 -11.63 8.96
CA LYS A 32 1.30 -11.56 10.26
C LYS A 32 -0.19 -11.22 10.14
N ALA A 33 -0.65 -10.84 8.95
CA ALA A 33 -2.02 -10.43 8.70
C ALA A 33 -3.01 -11.57 9.04
N PRO A 34 -4.07 -11.29 9.80
CA PRO A 34 -5.06 -12.30 10.17
C PRO A 34 -5.90 -12.70 8.95
N VAL A 35 -6.47 -13.90 9.00
CA VAL A 35 -7.53 -14.33 8.09
C VAL A 35 -8.86 -14.06 8.77
N THR A 36 -9.61 -13.07 8.28
CA THR A 36 -10.91 -12.67 8.85
C THR A 36 -11.97 -12.60 7.76
N SER A 37 -13.24 -12.53 8.18
CA SER A 37 -14.40 -12.25 7.32
C SER A 37 -14.68 -10.74 7.14
N GLY A 38 -13.97 -9.88 7.89
CA GLY A 38 -14.11 -8.42 7.87
C GLY A 38 -13.24 -7.75 6.81
N VAL A 39 -12.94 -6.46 6.97
CA VAL A 39 -12.05 -5.75 6.03
C VAL A 39 -10.59 -6.11 6.21
N GLU A 40 -10.22 -6.59 7.40
CA GLU A 40 -8.86 -6.94 7.78
C GLU A 40 -8.30 -8.11 6.97
N GLY A 41 -6.98 -8.17 6.92
CA GLY A 41 -6.25 -9.26 6.30
C GLY A 41 -5.61 -8.89 4.98
N LYS A 42 -5.35 -9.90 4.16
CA LYS A 42 -4.56 -9.81 2.93
C LYS A 42 -5.44 -9.71 1.69
N TRP A 43 -5.04 -8.83 0.79
CA TRP A 43 -5.71 -8.60 -0.48
C TRP A 43 -4.68 -8.57 -1.62
N VAL A 44 -5.03 -9.13 -2.77
CA VAL A 44 -4.20 -9.13 -3.98
C VAL A 44 -5.03 -8.83 -5.22
N GLY A 45 -4.45 -8.09 -6.16
CA GLY A 45 -5.10 -7.78 -7.42
C GLY A 45 -4.24 -6.84 -8.26
N SER A 46 -4.88 -5.87 -8.90
CA SER A 46 -4.22 -4.93 -9.79
C SER A 46 -4.65 -3.48 -9.56
N TRP A 47 -3.77 -2.57 -9.96
CA TRP A 47 -4.07 -1.14 -10.08
C TRP A 47 -3.96 -0.71 -11.55
N LEU A 48 -4.72 0.32 -11.93
CA LEU A 48 -4.69 0.94 -13.25
C LEU A 48 -4.75 2.46 -13.11
N SER A 49 -3.81 3.17 -13.73
CA SER A 49 -3.84 4.62 -13.96
C SER A 49 -4.65 4.92 -15.21
N GLU A 50 -5.64 5.80 -15.11
CA GLU A 50 -6.38 6.29 -16.27
C GLU A 50 -5.58 7.35 -17.04
N ALA A 51 -4.75 8.15 -16.38
CA ALA A 51 -3.98 9.20 -17.07
C ALA A 51 -2.88 8.63 -17.99
N SER A 52 -2.26 7.51 -17.58
CA SER A 52 -1.11 6.94 -18.29
C SER A 52 -1.36 5.54 -18.88
N GLY A 53 -2.43 4.86 -18.48
CA GLY A 53 -2.66 3.44 -18.81
C GLY A 53 -1.71 2.47 -18.10
N HIS A 54 -0.77 2.98 -17.29
CA HIS A 54 0.11 2.13 -16.50
C HIS A 54 -0.70 1.32 -15.50
N HIS A 55 -0.26 0.08 -15.28
CA HIS A 55 -0.89 -0.85 -14.38
C HIS A 55 0.14 -1.82 -13.81
N GLY A 56 -0.27 -2.58 -12.80
CA GLY A 56 0.54 -3.65 -12.26
C GLY A 56 -0.15 -4.36 -11.12
N GLU A 57 0.58 -5.29 -10.48
CA GLU A 57 0.08 -5.97 -9.30
C GLU A 57 -0.02 -5.00 -8.13
N LEU A 58 -1.09 -5.17 -7.35
CA LEU A 58 -1.32 -4.49 -6.09
C LEU A 58 -1.57 -5.53 -5.01
N ARG A 59 -0.88 -5.38 -3.89
CA ARG A 59 -1.14 -6.12 -2.65
C ARG A 59 -1.52 -5.12 -1.56
N CYS A 60 -2.40 -5.52 -0.66
CA CYS A 60 -2.79 -4.71 0.48
C CYS A 60 -2.90 -5.59 1.73
N VAL A 61 -2.44 -5.05 2.86
CA VAL A 61 -2.75 -5.58 4.19
C VAL A 61 -3.59 -4.54 4.90
N VAL A 62 -4.81 -4.93 5.28
CA VAL A 62 -5.69 -4.10 6.12
C VAL A 62 -5.47 -4.51 7.56
N ALA A 63 -4.98 -3.58 8.37
CA ALA A 63 -4.78 -3.79 9.79
C ALA A 63 -6.12 -3.76 10.55
N ALA A 64 -6.13 -4.39 11.73
CA ALA A 64 -7.18 -4.18 12.71
C ALA A 64 -7.27 -2.68 13.08
N PRO A 65 -8.44 -2.19 13.53
CA PRO A 65 -8.57 -0.80 13.98
C PRO A 65 -7.51 -0.51 15.04
N ASP A 66 -6.86 0.65 14.95
CA ASP A 66 -5.86 1.01 15.95
C ASP A 66 -6.57 1.29 17.30
N PRO A 67 -6.25 0.54 18.37
CA PRO A 67 -6.90 0.70 19.67
C PRO A 67 -6.64 2.06 20.32
N LYS A 68 -5.64 2.82 19.84
CA LYS A 68 -5.32 4.17 20.33
C LYS A 68 -6.14 5.26 19.67
N THR A 69 -6.85 4.97 18.58
CA THR A 69 -7.75 5.95 17.95
C THR A 69 -9.13 5.83 18.56
N THR A 70 -9.72 6.96 18.94
CA THR A 70 -11.12 7.03 19.39
C THR A 70 -12.13 6.75 18.27
N LYS A 71 -11.67 6.65 17.02
CA LYS A 71 -12.49 6.31 15.85
C LYS A 71 -12.32 4.82 15.56
N THR A 72 -13.19 4.00 16.15
CA THR A 72 -13.30 2.54 15.95
C THR A 72 -13.47 2.08 14.49
N THR A 73 -13.63 3.03 13.56
CA THR A 73 -13.80 2.83 12.12
C THR A 73 -12.54 3.15 11.30
N SER A 74 -11.43 3.56 11.92
CA SER A 74 -10.20 3.90 11.20
C SER A 74 -9.27 2.69 11.09
N HIS A 75 -8.85 2.37 9.87
CA HIS A 75 -7.96 1.26 9.56
C HIS A 75 -6.76 1.75 8.75
N GLU A 76 -5.58 1.23 9.05
CA GLU A 76 -4.41 1.40 8.19
C GLU A 76 -4.44 0.35 7.07
N PHE A 77 -4.37 0.81 5.82
CA PHE A 77 -4.20 -0.03 4.65
C PHE A 77 -2.75 0.13 4.21
N PHE A 78 -1.98 -0.95 4.30
CA PHE A 78 -0.60 -0.98 3.83
C PHE A 78 -0.60 -1.57 2.43
N TYR A 79 -0.33 -0.75 1.42
CA TYR A 79 -0.27 -1.16 0.02
C TYR A 79 1.16 -1.48 -0.42
N HIS A 80 1.28 -2.38 -1.39
CA HIS A 80 2.49 -2.67 -2.13
C HIS A 80 2.14 -2.82 -3.61
N ALA A 81 2.57 -1.85 -4.41
CA ALA A 81 2.29 -1.78 -5.84
C ALA A 81 3.56 -2.10 -6.64
N THR A 82 3.35 -2.65 -7.83
CA THR A 82 4.42 -2.92 -8.81
C THR A 82 4.17 -2.17 -10.12
N TRP A 83 5.26 -1.77 -10.79
CA TRP A 83 5.24 -1.13 -12.10
C TRP A 83 6.14 -1.92 -13.05
N LYS A 84 5.59 -2.34 -14.20
CA LYS A 84 6.32 -3.10 -15.23
C LYS A 84 7.14 -4.29 -14.66
N LYS A 85 6.71 -4.87 -13.53
CA LYS A 85 7.35 -5.97 -12.77
C LYS A 85 8.77 -5.70 -12.24
N ILE A 86 9.38 -4.55 -12.53
CA ILE A 86 10.77 -4.23 -12.15
C ILE A 86 10.85 -3.24 -10.99
N LEU A 87 9.87 -2.36 -10.85
CA LEU A 87 9.81 -1.38 -9.78
C LEU A 87 8.66 -1.73 -8.84
N SER A 88 8.88 -1.50 -7.56
CA SER A 88 7.84 -1.68 -6.54
C SER A 88 7.96 -0.61 -5.48
N GLY A 89 6.83 -0.31 -4.85
CA GLY A 89 6.72 0.70 -3.81
C GLY A 89 5.66 0.28 -2.81
N SER A 90 5.90 0.61 -1.55
CA SER A 90 4.94 0.34 -0.48
C SER A 90 4.59 1.64 0.23
N TYR A 91 3.32 1.84 0.55
CA TYR A 91 2.84 3.02 1.27
C TYR A 91 1.65 2.67 2.15
N LYS A 92 1.45 3.47 3.20
CA LYS A 92 0.35 3.31 4.15
C LYS A 92 -0.62 4.46 3.99
N ALA A 93 -1.90 4.14 3.94
CA ALA A 93 -2.96 5.13 3.97
C ALA A 93 -3.97 4.76 5.06
N VAL A 94 -4.47 5.76 5.78
CA VAL A 94 -5.51 5.57 6.78
C VAL A 94 -6.86 5.78 6.12
N HIS A 95 -7.74 4.80 6.28
CA HIS A 95 -9.09 4.85 5.74
C HIS A 95 -10.12 4.76 6.86
N THR A 96 -11.15 5.58 6.77
CA THR A 96 -12.37 5.43 7.56
C THR A 96 -13.30 4.44 6.85
N VAL A 97 -13.64 3.35 7.53
CA VAL A 97 -14.45 2.24 7.02
C VAL A 97 -15.81 2.26 7.72
N LYS A 98 -16.89 2.20 6.94
CA LYS A 98 -18.27 2.13 7.44
C LYS A 98 -18.93 0.85 6.93
N ASN A 99 -19.46 0.05 7.84
CA ASN A 99 -20.27 -1.11 7.48
C ASN A 99 -21.69 -0.67 7.09
N GLN A 100 -22.20 -1.22 5.99
CA GLN A 100 -23.54 -1.00 5.48
C GLN A 100 -24.45 -2.16 5.89
N LYS A 101 -25.76 -1.92 5.91
CA LYS A 101 -26.78 -2.92 6.30
C LYS A 101 -26.75 -4.20 5.46
N ASP A 102 -26.25 -4.14 4.22
CA ASP A 102 -26.15 -5.28 3.30
C ASP A 102 -24.84 -6.07 3.44
N GLY A 103 -24.02 -5.77 4.45
CA GLY A 103 -22.72 -6.39 4.68
C GLY A 103 -21.58 -5.81 3.83
N THR A 104 -21.84 -4.79 3.01
CA THR A 104 -20.79 -4.07 2.28
C THR A 104 -20.07 -3.09 3.22
N TYR A 105 -18.75 -3.04 3.14
CA TYR A 105 -17.96 -1.99 3.78
C TYR A 105 -17.64 -0.91 2.75
N VAL A 106 -17.93 0.36 3.08
CA VAL A 106 -17.54 1.51 2.26
C VAL A 106 -16.43 2.24 3.00
N PHE A 107 -15.36 2.58 2.29
CA PHE A 107 -14.23 3.28 2.89
C PHE A 107 -13.81 4.52 2.12
N LYS A 108 -13.29 5.49 2.86
CA LYS A 108 -12.66 6.70 2.31
C LYS A 108 -11.36 6.96 3.03
N GLY A 109 -10.36 7.48 2.34
CA GLY A 109 -9.08 7.85 2.95
C GLY A 109 -8.34 8.87 2.13
N GLU A 110 -7.28 9.39 2.72
CA GLU A 110 -6.41 10.37 2.09
C GLU A 110 -4.94 10.02 2.36
N HIS A 111 -4.07 10.38 1.42
CA HIS A 111 -2.63 10.21 1.57
C HIS A 111 -1.90 11.40 0.94
N LYS A 112 -1.10 12.11 1.72
CA LYS A 112 -0.27 13.20 1.22
C LYS A 112 1.09 12.65 0.80
N MET A 113 1.31 12.63 -0.51
CA MET A 113 2.62 12.42 -1.13
C MET A 113 3.33 13.77 -1.30
N PRO A 114 4.66 13.76 -1.51
CA PRO A 114 5.37 14.93 -2.03
C PRO A 114 4.69 15.44 -3.30
N ASP A 115 4.69 16.77 -3.52
CA ASP A 115 3.95 17.37 -4.64
C ASP A 115 4.47 16.89 -6.01
N TRP A 116 5.78 16.60 -6.13
CA TRP A 116 6.37 16.01 -7.33
C TRP A 116 5.87 14.59 -7.64
N ALA A 117 5.20 13.93 -6.69
CA ALA A 117 4.63 12.59 -6.80
C ALA A 117 3.09 12.60 -6.79
N GLY A 118 2.45 13.73 -7.12
CA GLY A 118 0.99 13.85 -7.23
C GLY A 118 0.31 14.53 -6.05
N GLY A 119 1.04 14.89 -5.00
CA GLY A 119 0.50 15.66 -3.89
C GLY A 119 -0.54 14.90 -3.08
N LEU A 120 -1.76 15.43 -2.96
CA LEU A 120 -2.82 14.81 -2.17
C LEU A 120 -3.58 13.77 -2.99
N TYR A 121 -3.66 12.56 -2.46
CA TYR A 121 -4.48 11.47 -3.00
C TYR A 121 -5.73 11.29 -2.14
N HIS A 122 -6.87 11.19 -2.80
CA HIS A 122 -8.15 10.79 -2.22
C HIS A 122 -8.49 9.37 -2.66
N TYR A 123 -8.99 8.56 -1.74
CA TYR A 123 -9.38 7.18 -1.99
C TYR A 123 -10.82 6.96 -1.60
N GLN A 124 -11.55 6.21 -2.42
CA GLN A 124 -12.90 5.75 -2.11
C GLN A 124 -13.07 4.32 -2.62
N GLY A 125 -13.71 3.45 -1.85
CA GLY A 125 -13.88 2.08 -2.27
C GLY A 125 -14.87 1.29 -1.44
N THR A 126 -15.07 0.05 -1.85
CA THR A 126 -15.98 -0.91 -1.24
C THR A 126 -15.33 -2.28 -1.07
N ILE A 127 -15.62 -2.94 0.04
CA ILE A 127 -15.29 -4.34 0.29
C ILE A 127 -16.59 -5.10 0.54
N LYS A 128 -16.83 -6.17 -0.23
CA LYS A 128 -17.98 -7.07 -0.05
C LYS A 128 -17.53 -8.53 -0.16
N GLY A 129 -17.55 -9.22 0.97
CA GLY A 129 -17.00 -10.58 1.09
C GLY A 129 -15.52 -10.60 0.73
N ASP A 130 -15.19 -11.28 -0.37
CA ASP A 130 -13.81 -11.42 -0.88
C ASP A 130 -13.48 -10.48 -2.04
N ASN A 131 -14.35 -9.48 -2.30
CA ASN A 131 -14.14 -8.47 -3.33
C ASN A 131 -13.76 -7.14 -2.71
N PHE A 132 -12.70 -6.52 -3.24
CA PHE A 132 -12.27 -5.18 -2.91
C PHE A 132 -12.18 -4.40 -4.22
N SER A 133 -12.87 -3.26 -4.28
CA SER A 133 -12.80 -2.33 -5.41
C SER A 133 -12.64 -0.91 -4.89
N ALA A 134 -11.76 -0.13 -5.49
CA ALA A 134 -11.55 1.26 -5.10
C ALA A 134 -11.13 2.12 -6.28
N CYS A 135 -11.26 3.42 -6.10
CA CYS A 135 -10.68 4.43 -6.96
C CYS A 135 -9.74 5.32 -6.12
N TYR A 136 -8.68 5.80 -6.76
CA TYR A 136 -7.85 6.88 -6.25
C TYR A 136 -7.91 8.07 -7.20
N GLU A 137 -7.74 9.26 -6.65
CA GLU A 137 -7.70 10.50 -7.40
C GLU A 137 -6.69 11.46 -6.77
N SER A 138 -5.92 12.13 -7.62
CA SER A 138 -4.95 13.16 -7.28
C SER A 138 -4.94 14.21 -8.38
N ALA A 139 -4.20 15.30 -8.19
CA ALA A 139 -4.06 16.34 -9.22
C ALA A 139 -3.41 15.82 -10.53
N MET A 140 -2.63 14.73 -10.47
CA MET A 140 -1.87 14.21 -11.61
C MET A 140 -2.47 12.94 -12.24
N ASP A 141 -3.29 12.20 -11.49
CA ASP A 141 -3.78 10.89 -11.93
C ASP A 141 -5.06 10.51 -11.19
N LYS A 142 -5.85 9.68 -11.85
CA LYS A 142 -6.99 8.95 -11.29
C LYS A 142 -6.90 7.50 -11.74
N GLY A 143 -7.37 6.59 -10.92
CA GLY A 143 -7.24 5.19 -11.24
C GLY A 143 -8.04 4.28 -10.36
N THR A 144 -7.97 2.99 -10.66
CA THR A 144 -8.82 1.98 -10.03
C THR A 144 -8.00 0.83 -9.46
N TYR A 145 -8.50 0.24 -8.38
CA TYR A 145 -8.01 -0.98 -7.76
C TYR A 145 -9.08 -2.06 -7.87
N THR A 146 -8.68 -3.26 -8.30
CA THR A 146 -9.53 -4.45 -8.28
C THR A 146 -8.77 -5.57 -7.60
N MET A 147 -9.27 -6.04 -6.46
CA MET A 147 -8.56 -6.98 -5.60
C MET A 147 -9.48 -8.07 -5.03
N LYS A 148 -8.87 -9.19 -4.64
CA LYS A 148 -9.48 -10.35 -4.01
C LYS A 148 -8.82 -10.67 -2.69
N ARG A 149 -9.58 -11.21 -1.75
CA ARG A 149 -9.03 -11.69 -0.47
C ARG A 149 -8.09 -12.86 -0.71
N VAL A 150 -6.96 -12.86 0.00
CA VAL A 150 -6.05 -14.01 0.07
C VAL A 150 -6.41 -14.84 1.30
N ARG A 151 -6.81 -16.08 1.09
CA ARG A 151 -7.05 -17.07 2.15
C ARG A 151 -5.75 -17.76 2.55
#